data_AF-A0A662KMS2-F1
#
_entry.id   AF-A0A662KMS2-F1
#
_cell.length_a   1.000
_cell.length_b   1.000
_cell.length_c   1.000
_cell.angle_alpha   90.00
_cell.angle_beta   90.00
_cell.angle_gamma   90.00
#
_symmetry.space_group_name_H-M   'P 1'
#
loop_
_entity.id
_entity.type
_entity.pdbx_description
1 polymer ?
#
loop_
_entity_poly.entity_id
_entity_poly.type
_entity_poly.pdbx_seq_one_letter_code
_entity_poly.pdbx_strand_id
1 'polypeptide(L)' 'MPETKVKKEEDFHEWYNEIVELADLCDKRYPIKGMNVWKPHGWKIMQS' A
#
# COMPACT_ATOMS: atom_id res chain seq x y z
N MET A 1 -4.56 -2.57 -14.67
CA MET A 1 -3.97 -2.42 -13.31
C MET A 1 -3.00 -3.57 -13.13
N PRO A 2 -1.84 -3.39 -12.48
CA PRO A 2 -0.97 -4.51 -12.18
C PRO A 2 -1.76 -5.58 -11.41
N GLU A 3 -1.58 -6.85 -11.80
CA GLU A 3 -2.24 -7.97 -11.14
C GLU A 3 -1.60 -8.19 -9.76
N THR A 4 -2.45 -8.40 -8.76
CA THR A 4 -2.02 -8.82 -7.42
C THR A 4 -1.69 -10.30 -7.46
N LYS A 5 -0.72 -10.74 -6.67
CA LYS A 5 -0.32 -12.15 -6.61
C LYS A 5 -1.35 -12.99 -5.87
N VAL A 6 -2.10 -12.37 -4.96
CA VAL A 6 -3.13 -13.03 -4.16
C VAL A 6 -4.47 -12.34 -4.35
N LYS A 7 -5.54 -13.12 -4.43
CA LYS A 7 -6.89 -12.57 -4.49
C LYS A 7 -7.33 -12.07 -3.12
N LYS A 8 -8.14 -11.01 -3.11
CA LYS A 8 -8.71 -10.42 -1.91
C LYS A 8 -9.47 -11.43 -1.05
N GLU A 9 -10.19 -12.35 -1.68
CA GLU A 9 -11.01 -13.37 -1.02
C GLU A 9 -10.18 -14.51 -0.42
N GLU A 10 -8.95 -14.72 -0.89
CA GLU A 10 -8.06 -15.79 -0.44
C GLU A 10 -7.19 -15.33 0.74
N ASP A 11 -6.56 -14.15 0.61
CA ASP A 11 -5.79 -13.52 1.68
C ASP A 11 -5.91 -12.01 1.58
N PHE A 12 -6.82 -11.44 2.38
CA PHE A 12 -7.04 -10.01 2.41
C PHE A 12 -5.80 -9.24 2.88
N HIS A 13 -5.01 -9.82 3.79
CA HIS A 13 -3.91 -9.12 4.43
C HIS A 13 -2.72 -8.95 3.47
N GLU A 14 -2.41 -10.00 2.72
CA GLU A 14 -1.38 -9.95 1.67
C GLU A 14 -1.84 -9.08 0.49
N TRP A 15 -3.07 -9.28 0.02
CA TRP A 15 -3.64 -8.47 -1.05
C TRP A 15 -3.63 -6.97 -0.72
N TYR A 16 -3.97 -6.59 0.52
CA TYR A 16 -3.95 -5.20 0.96
C TYR A 16 -2.53 -4.63 0.96
N ASN A 17 -1.56 -5.40 1.44
CA ASN A 17 -0.16 -4.99 1.44
C ASN A 17 0.37 -4.73 0.03
N GLU A 18 0.03 -5.60 -0.92
CA GLU A 18 0.42 -5.46 -2.33
C GLU A 18 -0.25 -4.25 -2.98
N ILE A 19 -1.56 -4.08 -2.80
CA ILE A 19 -2.29 -2.96 -3.42
C ILE A 19 -1.79 -1.60 -2.93
N VAL A 20 -1.51 -1.46 -1.64
CA VAL A 20 -0.98 -0.20 -1.09
C VAL A 20 0.37 0.17 -1.69
N GLU A 21 1.20 -0.82 -2.01
CA GLU A 21 2.50 -0.64 -2.67
C GLU A 21 2.33 -0.38 -4.17
N LEU A 22 1.51 -1.16 -4.87
CA LEU A 22 1.22 -1.03 -6.30
C LEU A 22 0.54 0.31 -6.65
N ALA A 23 -0.32 0.80 -5.77
CA ALA A 23 -1.00 2.09 -5.90
C ALA A 23 -0.14 3.28 -5.46
N ASP A 24 1.13 3.03 -5.08
CA ASP A 24 2.11 4.05 -4.71
C ASP A 24 1.60 4.98 -3.59
N LEU A 25 0.82 4.45 -2.63
CA LEU A 25 0.21 5.24 -1.57
C LEU A 25 1.20 5.51 -0.44
N CYS A 26 1.93 4.46 -0.05
CA CYS A 26 2.84 4.44 1.09
C CYS A 26 4.14 3.73 0.73
N ASP A 27 5.26 4.24 1.27
CA ASP A 27 6.56 3.59 1.20
C ASP A 27 6.88 2.93 2.55
N LYS A 28 7.01 1.61 2.55
CA LYS A 28 7.29 0.79 3.74
C LYS A 28 8.78 0.57 4.00
N ARG A 29 9.68 1.10 3.15
CA ARG A 29 11.14 0.90 3.27
C ARG A 29 11.76 1.69 4.42
N TYR A 30 10.96 2.47 5.14
CA TYR A 30 11.44 3.23 6.28
C TYR A 30 11.85 2.27 7.41
N PRO A 31 13.05 2.42 8.01
CA PRO A 31 13.64 1.42 8.90
C PRO A 31 12.98 1.35 10.29
N ILE A 32 11.82 1.99 10.47
CA ILE A 32 11.03 1.95 11.70
C ILE A 32 9.72 1.25 11.39
N LYS A 33 9.53 0.09 12.02
CA LYS A 33 8.30 -0.70 11.90
C LYS A 33 7.09 0.16 12.26
N GLY A 34 6.12 0.23 11.35
CA GLY A 34 4.89 1.00 11.55
C GLY A 34 4.97 2.48 11.15
N MET A 35 6.12 2.96 10.67
CA MET A 35 6.26 4.33 10.16
C MET A 35 6.41 4.35 8.65
N ASN A 36 5.29 4.31 7.93
CA ASN A 36 5.29 4.41 6.47
C ASN A 36 5.40 5.88 6.03
N VAL A 37 6.11 6.14 4.94
CA VAL A 37 6.17 7.46 4.30
C VAL A 37 5.04 7.58 3.29
N TRP A 38 4.14 8.54 3.47
CA TRP A 38 3.09 8.84 2.49
C TRP A 38 3.70 9.46 1.24
N LYS A 39 3.42 8.88 0.08
CA LYS A 39 3.83 9.44 -1.21
C LYS A 39 2.86 10.54 -1.65
N PRO A 40 3.22 11.44 -2.58
CA PRO A 40 2.38 12.59 -2.95
C PRO A 40 0.95 12.22 -3.35
N HIS A 41 0.76 11.09 -4.04
CA HIS A 41 -0.57 10.58 -4.40
C HIS A 41 -1.36 10.08 -3.17
N GLY A 42 -0.72 9.30 -2.30
CA GLY A 42 -1.33 8.84 -1.05
C GLY A 42 -1.67 9.99 -0.10
N TRP A 43 -0.81 11.00 0.00
CA TRP A 43 -1.06 12.20 0.81
C TRP A 43 -2.29 12.97 0.32
N LYS A 44 -2.47 13.12 -1.00
CA LYS A 44 -3.64 13.79 -1.57
C LYS A 44 -4.97 13.11 -1.21
N ILE A 45 -4.97 11.77 -1.13
CA ILE A 45 -6.14 10.97 -0.73
C ILE A 45 -6.37 11.04 0.79
N MET A 46 -5.30 11.09 1.58
CA MET A 46 -5.40 11.20 3.03
C MET A 46 -5.86 12.59 3.49
N GLN A 47 -5.50 13.64 2.74
CA GLN A 47 -5.84 15.02 3.04
C GLN A 47 -7.24 15.42 2.55
N SER A 48 -7.85 14.63 1.66
CA SER A 48 -9.18 14.90 1.07
C SER A 48 -10.34 14.53 1.98
#